data_AF-A0AAW2J7G0-F1
#
_entry.id   AF-A0AAW2J7G0-F1
#
_cell.length_a   1.000
_cell.length_b   1.000
_cell.length_c   1.000
_cell.angle_alpha   90.00
_cell.angle_beta   90.00
_cell.angle_gamma   90.00
#
_symmetry.space_group_name_H-M   'P 1'
#
loop_
_entity.id
_entity.type
_entity.pdbx_description
1 polymer ?
#
loop_
_entity_poly.entity_id
_entity_poly.type
_entity_poly.pdbx_seq_one_letter_code
_entity_poly.pdbx_strand_id
1 'polypeptide(L)'
;MAFLRSVVTTKTTAIAATVAIPAAFAVSSVSPSPSTSHSSAPFQRVFKNLGFGSLSCSSNPIRGLEKSGLVKSFASPASAAVEMDQKPPTQNGAVLPELLTEFMVDMKCEGCVNSVKNKLQTVDGVKNVDVDLANQVVRVLGTSPVKILTEALEQTGRKARLIGQGVPDDFLVSAAVAEFKGPAIFGVVRLAQVNMELARIEANFSGLPPGKHGWSINEFGDLTSGAASTGKVFNPAKDEKEPLGDLGTLEADEKGEAFFSGVKEKLRVGDLIGRSIVVYGTEDKSDEGITAAVVARSAGVGENYKKLCTCDGTTIWEATNADFVSSKV
;
A
#
# COMPACT_ATOMS: atom_id res chain seq x y z
N MET A 1 37.01 -48.51 -51.54
CA MET A 1 35.56 -48.86 -51.47
C MET A 1 34.85 -47.62 -50.94
N ALA A 2 34.35 -46.66 -51.73
CA ALA A 2 33.33 -46.66 -52.80
C ALA A 2 31.93 -47.09 -52.33
N PHE A 3 30.94 -46.27 -52.72
CA PHE A 3 29.47 -46.35 -52.56
C PHE A 3 28.91 -45.81 -51.21
N LEU A 4 27.90 -44.92 -51.14
CA LEU A 4 27.07 -44.25 -52.15
C LEU A 4 26.39 -43.02 -51.51
N ARG A 5 26.27 -41.95 -52.30
CA ARG A 5 25.39 -40.80 -52.05
C ARG A 5 23.93 -41.22 -52.23
N SER A 6 23.02 -40.60 -51.49
CA SER A 6 21.63 -40.49 -51.92
C SER A 6 21.12 -39.06 -51.73
N VAL A 7 20.77 -38.46 -52.87
CA VAL A 7 20.17 -37.14 -53.05
C VAL A 7 18.68 -37.40 -53.25
N VAL A 8 17.82 -36.71 -52.49
CA VAL A 8 16.40 -36.58 -52.85
C VAL A 8 16.09 -35.10 -52.96
N THR A 9 15.71 -34.71 -54.17
CA THR A 9 15.32 -33.35 -54.56
C THR A 9 13.81 -33.28 -54.76
N THR A 10 13.24 -32.15 -54.34
CA THR A 10 12.01 -31.49 -54.79
C THR A 10 10.65 -32.19 -54.66
N LYS A 11 9.71 -31.48 -54.00
CA LYS A 11 8.54 -30.93 -54.70
C LYS A 11 7.94 -29.73 -53.97
N THR A 12 7.98 -28.61 -54.68
CA THR A 12 7.25 -27.36 -54.45
C THR A 12 5.76 -27.60 -54.68
N THR A 13 4.90 -27.13 -53.76
CA THR A 13 3.51 -26.81 -54.08
C THR A 13 3.08 -25.63 -53.21
N ALA A 14 3.05 -24.45 -53.84
CA ALA A 14 2.38 -23.28 -53.34
C ALA A 14 0.87 -23.45 -53.51
N ILE A 15 0.09 -23.15 -52.48
CA ILE A 15 -1.35 -22.95 -52.59
C ILE A 15 -1.63 -21.51 -52.17
N ALA A 16 -1.92 -20.68 -53.16
CA ALA A 16 -2.51 -19.36 -53.00
C ALA A 16 -4.01 -19.52 -52.78
N ALA A 17 -4.55 -18.89 -51.74
CA ALA A 17 -5.98 -18.69 -51.57
C ALA A 17 -6.23 -17.19 -51.34
N THR A 18 -6.65 -16.52 -52.41
CA THR A 18 -7.19 -15.16 -52.46
C THR A 18 -8.69 -15.22 -52.24
N VAL A 19 -9.25 -14.50 -51.25
CA VAL A 19 -10.62 -13.94 -51.35
C VAL A 19 -10.74 -12.63 -50.53
N ALA A 20 -10.90 -11.55 -51.30
CA ALA A 20 -11.70 -10.33 -51.13
C ALA A 20 -11.92 -9.66 -49.74
N ILE A 21 -11.51 -8.39 -49.74
CA ILE A 21 -11.92 -7.26 -48.90
C ILE A 21 -13.31 -6.75 -49.35
N PRO A 22 -14.10 -6.13 -48.46
CA PRO A 22 -14.74 -4.88 -48.85
C PRO A 22 -14.34 -3.73 -47.92
N ALA A 23 -13.93 -2.64 -48.56
CA ALA A 23 -13.59 -1.37 -47.97
C ALA A 23 -14.86 -0.63 -47.56
N ALA A 24 -14.84 0.01 -46.40
CA ALA A 24 -15.66 1.17 -46.11
C ALA A 24 -14.74 2.27 -45.57
N PHE A 25 -14.39 3.18 -46.48
CA PHE A 25 -13.82 4.47 -46.18
C PHE A 25 -14.90 5.37 -45.54
N ALA A 26 -14.60 5.93 -44.38
CA ALA A 26 -15.22 7.18 -43.93
C ALA A 26 -14.11 8.08 -43.41
N VAL A 27 -13.66 8.96 -44.30
CA VAL A 27 -12.76 10.08 -44.01
C VAL A 27 -13.68 11.25 -43.68
N SER A 28 -13.59 11.78 -42.47
CA SER A 28 -14.18 13.09 -42.15
C SER A 28 -13.06 14.03 -41.73
N SER A 29 -12.95 15.06 -42.55
CA SER A 29 -11.98 16.14 -42.54
C SER A 29 -12.15 17.10 -41.36
N VAL A 30 -11.00 17.66 -40.99
CA VAL A 30 -10.76 18.82 -40.13
C VAL A 30 -11.64 20.03 -40.48
N SER A 31 -12.10 20.75 -39.46
CA SER A 31 -12.13 22.23 -39.46
C SER A 31 -12.11 22.78 -38.01
N PRO A 32 -11.37 23.89 -37.75
CA PRO A 32 -11.14 24.43 -36.41
C PRO A 32 -12.05 25.63 -36.05
N SER A 33 -11.92 26.05 -34.78
CA SER A 33 -12.24 27.37 -34.18
C SER A 33 -13.59 27.52 -33.45
N PRO A 34 -13.74 28.46 -32.47
CA PRO A 34 -12.79 29.49 -32.04
C PRO A 34 -12.46 29.50 -30.53
N SER A 35 -11.31 30.10 -30.26
CA SER A 35 -10.92 30.72 -29.00
C SER A 35 -11.91 31.80 -28.55
N THR A 36 -12.37 31.73 -27.30
CA THR A 36 -12.84 32.89 -26.56
C THR A 36 -11.94 33.13 -25.36
N SER A 37 -11.19 34.22 -25.47
CA SER A 37 -10.50 34.92 -24.42
C SER A 37 -11.46 35.39 -23.32
N HIS A 38 -11.15 35.08 -22.06
CA HIS A 38 -11.46 35.98 -20.96
C HIS A 38 -10.19 36.22 -20.14
N SER A 39 -9.53 37.32 -20.50
CA SER A 39 -8.71 38.10 -19.58
C SER A 39 -9.67 38.82 -18.63
N SER A 40 -9.48 38.63 -17.33
CA SER A 40 -9.76 39.66 -16.34
C SER A 40 -8.86 39.47 -15.13
N ALA A 41 -8.00 40.48 -14.99
CA ALA A 41 -7.05 40.84 -13.95
C ALA A 41 -7.53 40.67 -12.49
N PRO A 42 -6.62 40.83 -11.51
CA PRO A 42 -6.72 40.27 -10.17
C PRO A 42 -7.57 41.14 -9.24
N PHE A 43 -8.41 40.51 -8.43
CA PHE A 43 -9.12 41.20 -7.36
C PHE A 43 -8.31 41.11 -6.06
N GLN A 44 -7.47 42.11 -5.82
CA GLN A 44 -7.06 42.48 -4.47
C GLN A 44 -8.31 42.90 -3.68
N ARG A 45 -8.52 42.32 -2.50
CA ARG A 45 -9.29 42.97 -1.44
C ARG A 45 -8.52 42.93 -0.13
N VAL A 46 -7.88 44.07 0.11
CA VAL A 46 -7.55 44.63 1.42
C VAL A 46 -8.86 45.06 2.10
N PHE A 47 -9.12 44.60 3.32
CA PHE A 47 -9.85 45.31 4.37
C PHE A 47 -9.24 44.85 5.70
N LYS A 48 -8.30 45.62 6.26
CA LYS A 48 -8.48 46.64 7.31
C LYS A 48 -9.20 46.15 8.57
N ASN A 49 -8.37 46.03 9.62
CA ASN A 49 -8.65 46.21 11.04
C ASN A 49 -9.89 47.04 11.37
N LEU A 50 -10.65 46.55 12.34
CA LEU A 50 -11.33 47.35 13.37
C LEU A 50 -11.37 46.51 14.65
N GLY A 51 -10.59 46.94 15.65
CA GLY A 51 -10.74 46.49 17.02
C GLY A 51 -11.68 47.43 17.78
N PHE A 52 -12.45 46.87 18.71
CA PHE A 52 -13.15 47.45 19.87
C PHE A 52 -13.85 46.24 20.51
N GLY A 53 -13.92 46.00 21.80
CA GLY A 53 -13.51 46.67 23.01
C GLY A 53 -14.01 45.78 24.16
N SER A 54 -13.21 45.69 25.21
CA SER A 54 -13.48 45.02 26.48
C SER A 54 -14.85 45.35 27.08
N LEU A 55 -15.56 44.36 27.63
CA LEU A 55 -16.40 44.55 28.81
C LEU A 55 -16.32 43.32 29.74
N SER A 56 -15.61 43.52 30.85
CA SER A 56 -15.68 42.74 32.08
C SER A 56 -17.01 42.97 32.79
N CYS A 57 -17.55 41.94 33.45
CA CYS A 57 -18.38 42.15 34.64
C CYS A 57 -18.12 41.02 35.65
N SER A 58 -17.78 41.44 36.86
CA SER A 58 -17.56 40.62 38.05
C SER A 58 -18.43 41.18 39.16
N SER A 59 -19.19 40.33 39.85
CA SER A 59 -19.65 40.56 41.23
C SER A 59 -20.32 39.32 41.84
N ASN A 60 -19.64 38.77 42.84
CA ASN A 60 -20.10 37.88 43.93
C ASN A 60 -21.13 38.58 44.88
N PRO A 61 -21.54 38.00 46.03
CA PRO A 61 -21.97 36.63 46.38
C PRO A 61 -23.30 36.63 47.21
N ILE A 62 -23.82 35.48 47.68
CA ILE A 62 -24.49 35.32 49.01
C ILE A 62 -24.62 33.83 49.39
N ARG A 63 -24.53 33.61 50.71
CA ARG A 63 -24.40 32.39 51.52
C ARG A 63 -25.60 31.43 51.49
N GLY A 64 -25.33 30.15 51.79
CA GLY A 64 -26.00 29.48 52.91
C GLY A 64 -26.55 28.06 52.70
N LEU A 65 -26.04 27.15 53.52
CA LEU A 65 -26.74 26.09 54.26
C LEU A 65 -26.58 24.63 53.82
N GLU A 66 -26.26 23.83 54.84
CA GLU A 66 -25.95 22.41 54.88
C GLU A 66 -27.07 21.48 54.37
N LYS A 67 -26.66 20.29 53.88
CA LYS A 67 -27.12 19.01 54.47
C LYS A 67 -26.32 17.80 53.98
N SER A 68 -26.03 16.96 54.97
CA SER A 68 -25.45 15.63 54.94
C SER A 68 -26.14 14.67 53.93
N GLY A 69 -25.32 13.86 53.25
CA GLY A 69 -25.77 12.81 52.33
C GLY A 69 -24.66 11.80 52.09
N LEU A 70 -24.71 10.72 52.85
CA LEU A 70 -23.89 9.51 52.79
C LEU A 70 -23.83 8.92 51.36
N VAL A 71 -22.66 8.93 50.71
CA VAL A 71 -22.45 8.17 49.46
C VAL A 71 -21.36 7.13 49.68
N LYS A 72 -21.78 5.87 49.53
CA LYS A 72 -20.96 4.67 49.64
C LYS A 72 -19.85 4.68 48.59
N SER A 73 -18.62 4.51 49.07
CA SER A 73 -17.46 4.11 48.30
C SER A 73 -17.73 2.77 47.61
N PHE A 74 -17.79 2.79 46.28
CA PHE A 74 -17.59 1.60 45.45
C PHE A 74 -16.22 1.73 44.79
N ALA A 75 -15.28 0.93 45.32
CA ALA A 75 -14.01 0.67 44.70
C ALA A 75 -14.24 0.04 43.32
N SER A 76 -13.66 0.62 42.28
CA SER A 76 -13.49 -0.05 40.99
C SER A 76 -12.18 -0.83 41.01
N PRO A 77 -12.17 -2.11 40.59
CA PRO A 77 -10.95 -2.90 40.56
C PRO A 77 -10.06 -2.46 39.40
N ALA A 78 -8.76 -2.45 39.69
CA ALA A 78 -7.69 -2.26 38.72
C ALA A 78 -7.83 -3.26 37.57
N SER A 79 -8.04 -2.77 36.35
CA SER A 79 -7.83 -3.58 35.14
C SER A 79 -6.36 -3.48 34.76
N ALA A 80 -5.76 -4.67 34.70
CA ALA A 80 -4.40 -4.92 34.29
C ALA A 80 -4.06 -4.22 32.97
N ALA A 81 -3.00 -3.42 32.99
CA ALA A 81 -2.29 -3.06 31.78
C ALA A 81 -1.71 -4.35 31.19
N VAL A 82 -2.27 -4.79 30.07
CA VAL A 82 -1.64 -5.77 29.21
C VAL A 82 -0.59 -5.01 28.41
N GLU A 83 0.66 -5.08 28.86
CA GLU A 83 1.82 -4.75 28.02
C GLU A 83 1.87 -5.76 26.88
N MET A 84 1.50 -5.31 25.69
CA MET A 84 1.75 -6.05 24.45
C MET A 84 2.97 -5.42 23.79
N ASP A 85 4.15 -5.70 24.34
CA ASP A 85 5.42 -5.40 23.71
C ASP A 85 5.80 -6.59 22.81
N GLN A 86 5.29 -6.58 21.58
CA GLN A 86 5.77 -7.47 20.53
C GLN A 86 6.30 -6.62 19.38
N LYS A 87 7.58 -6.29 19.47
CA LYS A 87 8.38 -5.81 18.34
C LYS A 87 8.31 -6.87 17.23
N PRO A 88 7.86 -6.54 16.01
CA PRO A 88 7.78 -7.50 14.92
C PRO A 88 9.18 -8.04 14.57
N PRO A 89 9.31 -9.34 14.23
CA PRO A 89 10.60 -9.94 13.90
C PRO A 89 11.18 -9.25 12.67
N THR A 90 12.26 -8.50 12.88
CA THR A 90 13.08 -7.91 11.81
C THR A 90 14.11 -8.97 11.42
N GLN A 91 13.85 -9.74 10.36
CA GLN A 91 14.88 -10.60 9.79
C GLN A 91 15.89 -9.68 9.09
N ASN A 92 17.13 -9.71 9.59
CA ASN A 92 18.21 -8.73 9.44
C ASN A 92 17.94 -7.42 10.20
N GLY A 93 18.74 -7.13 11.24
CA GLY A 93 18.72 -5.86 12.00
C GLY A 93 19.12 -4.61 11.17
N ALA A 94 18.80 -4.60 9.88
CA ALA A 94 18.95 -3.48 8.97
C ALA A 94 17.85 -2.45 9.28
N VAL A 95 18.31 -1.24 9.60
CA VAL A 95 17.44 -0.06 9.65
C VAL A 95 16.83 0.14 8.27
N LEU A 96 15.50 0.22 8.19
CA LEU A 96 14.82 0.50 6.92
C LEU A 96 15.27 1.86 6.39
N PRO A 97 15.43 2.02 5.07
CA PRO A 97 15.77 3.31 4.49
C PRO A 97 14.61 4.30 4.66
N GLU A 98 14.97 5.58 4.70
CA GLU A 98 13.99 6.67 4.72
C GLU A 98 13.10 6.60 3.47
N LEU A 99 11.79 6.69 3.68
CA LEU A 99 10.79 6.68 2.63
C LEU A 99 9.66 7.64 2.99
N LEU A 100 9.09 8.31 1.99
CA LEU A 100 7.89 9.10 2.20
C LEU A 100 6.66 8.18 2.12
N THR A 101 5.84 8.22 3.17
CA THR A 101 4.62 7.43 3.31
C THR A 101 3.45 8.40 3.46
N GLU A 102 2.45 8.29 2.60
CA GLU A 102 1.29 9.17 2.55
C GLU A 102 0.04 8.41 3.01
N PHE A 103 -0.63 8.96 4.01
CA PHE A 103 -1.89 8.49 4.54
C PHE A 103 -2.98 9.51 4.29
N MET A 104 -4.18 9.03 4.02
CA MET A 104 -5.37 9.83 4.25
C MET A 104 -5.78 9.60 5.72
N VAL A 105 -6.05 10.67 6.48
CA VAL A 105 -6.54 10.59 7.87
C VAL A 105 -7.75 11.52 8.08
N ASP A 106 -8.87 11.02 8.63
CA ASP A 106 -10.05 11.88 8.88
C ASP A 106 -9.73 12.94 9.96
N MET A 107 -9.64 14.19 9.52
CA MET A 107 -9.34 15.36 10.34
C MET A 107 -10.30 16.49 9.98
N LYS A 108 -10.84 17.18 11.00
CA LYS A 108 -11.87 18.22 10.83
C LYS A 108 -11.50 19.58 11.42
N CYS A 109 -10.40 19.67 12.17
CA CYS A 109 -9.95 20.90 12.82
C CYS A 109 -8.45 20.85 13.14
N GLU A 110 -7.86 21.99 13.50
CA GLU A 110 -6.46 22.11 13.92
C GLU A 110 -6.11 21.28 15.16
N GLY A 111 -7.07 21.06 16.05
CA GLY A 111 -6.88 20.13 17.18
C GLY A 111 -6.59 18.69 16.73
N CYS A 112 -7.22 18.27 15.62
CA CYS A 112 -6.96 16.96 15.01
C CYS A 112 -5.52 16.88 14.48
N VAL A 113 -5.08 17.94 13.79
CA VAL A 113 -3.73 18.06 13.22
C VAL A 113 -2.68 17.95 14.32
N ASN A 114 -2.83 18.71 15.40
CA ASN A 114 -1.89 18.68 16.52
C ASN A 114 -1.84 17.31 17.21
N SER A 115 -3.00 16.66 17.41
CA SER A 115 -3.05 15.32 18.01
C SER A 115 -2.32 14.28 17.15
N VAL A 116 -2.54 14.29 15.83
CA VAL A 116 -1.86 13.39 14.88
C VAL A 116 -0.36 13.64 14.85
N LYS A 117 0.05 14.91 14.72
CA LYS A 117 1.46 15.29 14.64
C LYS A 117 2.22 14.92 15.91
N ASN A 118 1.67 15.26 17.08
CA ASN A 118 2.29 14.93 18.37
C ASN A 118 2.43 13.42 18.54
N LYS A 119 1.41 12.63 18.15
CA LYS A 119 1.49 11.17 18.26
C LYS A 119 2.56 10.59 17.33
N LEU A 120 2.58 10.98 16.05
CA LEU A 120 3.55 10.47 15.10
C LEU A 120 5.00 10.85 15.43
N GLN A 121 5.22 12.04 16.00
CA GLN A 121 6.56 12.46 16.44
C GLN A 121 7.12 11.64 17.60
N THR A 122 6.29 10.88 18.32
CA THR A 122 6.76 9.95 19.36
C THR A 122 7.16 8.58 18.81
N VAL A 123 6.89 8.31 17.52
CA VAL A 123 7.20 7.03 16.88
C VAL A 123 8.67 7.01 16.46
N ASP A 124 9.39 5.98 16.88
CA ASP A 124 10.79 5.79 16.51
C ASP A 124 10.96 5.63 14.98
N GLY A 125 11.98 6.27 14.44
CA GLY A 125 12.25 6.33 13.00
C GLY A 125 11.48 7.42 12.22
N VAL A 126 10.56 8.17 12.84
CA VAL A 126 9.90 9.31 12.19
C VAL A 126 10.82 10.53 12.20
N LYS A 127 11.09 11.07 11.01
CA LYS A 127 11.95 12.25 10.80
C LYS A 127 11.16 13.52 10.55
N ASN A 128 10.12 13.44 9.73
CA ASN A 128 9.26 14.58 9.43
C ASN A 128 7.80 14.13 9.28
N VAL A 129 6.89 15.00 9.72
CA VAL A 129 5.44 14.83 9.57
C VAL A 129 4.88 16.12 8.98
N ASP A 130 4.33 16.01 7.78
CA ASP A 130 3.59 17.05 7.08
C ASP A 130 2.10 16.69 7.10
N VAL A 131 1.25 17.68 7.40
CA VAL A 131 -0.19 17.47 7.55
C VAL A 131 -0.93 18.51 6.73
N ASP A 132 -1.69 18.04 5.77
CA ASP A 132 -2.58 18.84 4.93
C ASP A 132 -4.03 18.62 5.39
N LEU A 133 -4.53 19.53 6.22
CA LEU A 133 -5.89 19.46 6.74
C LEU A 133 -6.96 19.62 5.63
N ALA A 134 -6.67 20.41 4.59
CA ALA A 134 -7.63 20.67 3.53
C ALA A 134 -7.89 19.39 2.71
N ASN A 135 -6.83 18.63 2.43
CA ASN A 135 -6.93 17.37 1.71
C ASN A 135 -7.13 16.16 2.63
N GLN A 136 -7.01 16.34 3.95
CA GLN A 136 -7.05 15.29 4.97
C GLN A 136 -5.92 14.27 4.81
N VAL A 137 -4.72 14.78 4.53
CA VAL A 137 -3.54 13.97 4.18
C VAL A 137 -2.45 14.16 5.22
N VAL A 138 -1.76 13.08 5.55
CA VAL A 138 -0.61 13.05 6.46
C VAL A 138 0.54 12.38 5.72
N ARG A 139 1.64 13.08 5.55
CA ARG A 139 2.87 12.56 4.95
C ARG A 139 3.91 12.38 6.05
N VAL A 140 4.50 11.20 6.09
CA VAL A 140 5.52 10.83 7.06
C VAL A 140 6.78 10.46 6.31
N LEU A 141 7.86 11.20 6.56
CA LEU A 141 9.20 10.83 6.13
C LEU A 141 9.88 10.11 7.28
N GLY A 142 10.40 8.91 7.05
CA GLY A 142 11.12 8.17 8.07
C GLY A 142 11.42 6.73 7.70
N THR A 143 11.93 6.01 8.69
CA THR A 143 12.31 4.59 8.59
C THR A 143 11.27 3.66 9.22
N SER A 144 10.25 4.19 9.90
CA SER A 144 9.24 3.38 10.59
C SER A 144 8.41 2.53 9.60
N PRO A 145 8.10 1.26 9.91
CA PRO A 145 7.19 0.43 9.11
C PRO A 145 5.78 1.02 9.02
N VAL A 146 5.08 0.75 7.91
CA VAL A 146 3.69 1.18 7.66
C VAL A 146 2.76 0.69 8.75
N LYS A 147 2.94 -0.53 9.25
CA LYS A 147 2.13 -1.11 10.34
C LYS A 147 2.19 -0.21 11.58
N ILE A 148 3.39 0.16 12.01
CA ILE A 148 3.61 1.00 13.20
C ILE A 148 3.02 2.40 13.00
N LEU A 149 3.19 2.99 11.82
CA LEU A 149 2.60 4.30 11.49
C LEU A 149 1.07 4.26 11.49
N THR A 150 0.48 3.18 10.95
CA THR A 150 -0.97 2.99 10.90
C THR A 150 -1.53 2.84 12.31
N GLU A 151 -0.95 1.98 13.14
CA GLU A 151 -1.34 1.79 14.53
C GLU A 151 -1.22 3.08 15.35
N ALA A 152 -0.14 3.86 15.15
CA ALA A 152 0.05 5.14 15.82
C ALA A 152 -1.04 6.16 15.42
N LEU A 153 -1.44 6.18 14.15
CA LEU A 153 -2.54 7.02 13.68
C LEU A 153 -3.89 6.56 14.26
N GLU A 154 -4.16 5.26 14.27
CA GLU A 154 -5.40 4.70 14.82
C GLU A 154 -5.56 4.95 16.33
N GLN A 155 -4.45 4.95 17.08
CA GLN A 155 -4.42 5.33 18.49
C GLN A 155 -4.87 6.78 18.76
N THR A 156 -4.93 7.64 17.73
CA THR A 156 -5.53 8.98 17.85
C THR A 156 -7.06 8.97 17.76
N GLY A 157 -7.68 7.80 17.63
CA GLY A 157 -9.12 7.63 17.43
C GLY A 157 -9.57 7.95 16.00
N ARG A 158 -8.66 7.85 15.02
CA ARG A 158 -8.90 8.23 13.62
C ARG A 158 -8.69 7.05 12.71
N LYS A 159 -9.54 6.92 11.70
CA LYS A 159 -9.28 6.01 10.59
C LYS A 159 -8.12 6.58 9.77
N ALA A 160 -7.13 5.74 9.51
CA ALA A 160 -6.00 6.06 8.65
C ALA A 160 -5.93 5.05 7.51
N ARG A 161 -5.76 5.54 6.29
CA ARG A 161 -5.63 4.70 5.10
C ARG A 161 -4.34 5.06 4.41
N LEU A 162 -3.49 4.07 4.14
CA LEU A 162 -2.34 4.27 3.28
C LEU A 162 -2.80 4.61 1.85
N ILE A 163 -2.28 5.69 1.28
CA ILE A 163 -2.63 6.14 -0.08
C ILE A 163 -1.43 6.26 -1.01
N GLY A 164 -0.21 6.35 -0.48
CA GLY A 164 0.98 6.41 -1.30
C GLY A 164 2.26 6.03 -0.54
N GLN A 165 3.23 5.46 -1.27
CA GLN A 165 4.59 5.24 -0.79
C GLN A 165 5.59 5.52 -1.90
N GLY A 166 6.76 6.06 -1.55
CA GLY A 166 7.81 6.26 -2.53
C GLY A 166 8.69 7.46 -2.25
N VAL A 167 9.55 7.74 -3.23
CA VAL A 167 10.23 9.02 -3.37
C VAL A 167 9.54 9.76 -4.51
N PRO A 168 8.83 10.88 -4.24
CA PRO A 168 8.18 11.66 -5.29
C PRO A 168 9.14 12.05 -6.40
N ASP A 169 8.64 12.15 -7.64
CA ASP A 169 9.34 12.63 -8.85
C ASP A 169 10.56 11.80 -9.33
N ASP A 170 11.06 10.85 -8.53
CA ASP A 170 12.23 10.04 -8.88
C ASP A 170 11.90 8.80 -9.72
N PHE A 171 10.69 8.23 -9.57
CA PHE A 171 10.31 6.96 -10.21
C PHE A 171 8.91 7.01 -10.82
N LEU A 172 8.76 6.48 -12.04
CA LEU A 172 7.45 6.29 -12.69
C LEU A 172 6.59 5.22 -12.00
N VAL A 173 7.22 4.29 -11.28
CA VAL A 173 6.56 3.26 -10.48
C VAL A 173 7.26 3.20 -9.14
N SER A 174 6.77 3.98 -8.18
CA SER A 174 7.38 4.06 -6.86
C SER A 174 6.88 2.97 -5.91
N ALA A 175 5.70 2.38 -6.16
CA ALA A 175 5.09 1.41 -5.26
C ALA A 175 4.33 0.30 -5.99
N ALA A 176 4.27 -0.86 -5.32
CA ALA A 176 3.48 -2.00 -5.72
C ALA A 176 2.88 -2.70 -4.50
N VAL A 177 1.83 -3.48 -4.73
CA VAL A 177 1.15 -4.26 -3.70
C VAL A 177 0.74 -5.63 -4.23
N ALA A 178 0.91 -6.67 -3.43
CA ALA A 178 0.32 -7.98 -3.65
C ALA A 178 -0.63 -8.28 -2.49
N GLU A 179 -1.89 -8.62 -2.82
CA GLU A 179 -2.95 -8.84 -1.84
C GLU A 179 -3.45 -10.28 -1.91
N PHE A 180 -3.35 -10.99 -0.79
CA PHE A 180 -3.82 -12.36 -0.59
C PHE A 180 -5.21 -12.30 0.05
N LYS A 181 -6.23 -12.78 -0.69
CA LYS A 181 -7.66 -12.59 -0.34
C LYS A 181 -8.34 -13.83 0.25
N GLY A 182 -7.58 -14.83 0.70
CA GLY A 182 -8.13 -16.06 1.26
C GLY A 182 -8.48 -17.13 0.20
N PRO A 183 -9.24 -18.18 0.59
CA PRO A 183 -10.12 -18.21 1.77
C PRO A 183 -9.44 -18.49 3.11
N ALA A 184 -8.25 -19.10 3.12
CA ALA A 184 -7.55 -19.46 4.37
C ALA A 184 -6.48 -18.44 4.79
N ILE A 185 -5.68 -17.98 3.83
CA ILE A 185 -4.55 -17.09 4.07
C ILE A 185 -4.88 -15.70 3.54
N PHE A 186 -4.85 -14.72 4.44
CA PHE A 186 -4.99 -13.31 4.11
C PHE A 186 -3.65 -12.63 4.27
N GLY A 187 -3.39 -11.59 3.49
CA GLY A 187 -2.14 -10.86 3.63
C GLY A 187 -1.95 -9.77 2.63
N VAL A 188 -1.04 -8.85 2.95
CA VAL A 188 -0.67 -7.74 2.10
C VAL A 188 0.84 -7.62 2.10
N VAL A 189 1.44 -7.65 0.91
CA VAL A 189 2.86 -7.34 0.70
C VAL A 189 2.95 -6.02 -0.05
N ARG A 190 3.69 -5.07 0.50
CA ARG A 190 3.94 -3.76 -0.07
C ARG A 190 5.40 -3.67 -0.49
N LEU A 191 5.63 -3.19 -1.69
CA LEU A 191 6.95 -2.91 -2.22
C LEU A 191 7.04 -1.43 -2.54
N ALA A 192 8.11 -0.78 -2.10
CA ALA A 192 8.37 0.61 -2.40
C ALA A 192 9.81 0.79 -2.91
N GLN A 193 9.96 1.48 -4.04
CA GLN A 193 11.26 1.81 -4.59
C GLN A 193 11.88 2.92 -3.75
N VAL A 194 13.10 2.68 -3.27
CA VAL A 194 13.88 3.65 -2.51
C VAL A 194 14.89 4.33 -3.42
N ASN A 195 15.61 3.52 -4.19
CA ASN A 195 16.52 3.97 -5.26
C ASN A 195 16.62 2.89 -6.35
N MET A 196 17.42 3.10 -7.40
CA MET A 196 17.53 2.17 -8.53
C MET A 196 18.06 0.75 -8.20
N GLU A 197 18.61 0.56 -6.99
CA GLU A 197 19.23 -0.68 -6.53
C GLU A 197 18.60 -1.22 -5.23
N LEU A 198 17.60 -0.54 -4.66
CA LEU A 198 17.03 -0.91 -3.37
C LEU A 198 15.51 -0.77 -3.38
N ALA A 199 14.83 -1.86 -3.05
CA ALA A 199 13.41 -1.87 -2.76
C ALA A 199 13.18 -2.20 -1.28
N ARG A 200 12.26 -1.46 -0.66
CA ARG A 200 11.73 -1.77 0.67
C ARG A 200 10.54 -2.70 0.53
N ILE A 201 10.49 -3.74 1.35
CA ILE A 201 9.45 -4.77 1.35
C ILE A 201 8.85 -4.86 2.75
N GLU A 202 7.53 -4.78 2.81
CA GLU A 202 6.77 -4.95 4.05
C GLU A 202 5.64 -5.94 3.81
N ALA A 203 5.54 -6.95 4.66
CA ALA A 203 4.51 -7.96 4.55
C ALA A 203 3.80 -8.18 5.89
N ASN A 204 2.51 -8.44 5.80
CA ASN A 204 1.66 -8.84 6.90
C ASN A 204 0.76 -9.97 6.40
N PHE A 205 0.77 -11.10 7.08
CA PHE A 205 -0.04 -12.26 6.78
C PHE A 205 -0.78 -12.74 8.02
N SER A 206 -1.97 -13.31 7.78
CA SER A 206 -2.84 -13.93 8.77
C SER A 206 -3.37 -15.26 8.20
N GLY A 207 -3.54 -16.26 9.07
CA GLY A 207 -4.02 -17.59 8.69
C GLY A 207 -2.97 -18.51 8.07
N LEU A 208 -1.68 -18.21 8.24
CA LEU A 208 -0.61 -19.13 7.88
C LEU A 208 -0.54 -20.30 8.89
N PRO A 209 -0.14 -21.50 8.46
CA PRO A 209 0.25 -22.55 9.40
C PRO A 209 1.36 -22.04 10.34
N PRO A 210 1.38 -22.37 11.63
CA PRO A 210 2.49 -21.98 12.50
C PRO A 210 3.82 -22.58 12.02
N GLY A 211 4.89 -21.79 12.02
CA GLY A 211 6.23 -22.24 11.65
C GLY A 211 6.90 -21.41 10.55
N LYS A 212 7.91 -22.01 9.92
CA LYS A 212 8.76 -21.36 8.93
C LYS A 212 8.26 -21.64 7.51
N HIS A 213 8.08 -20.57 6.75
CA HIS A 213 7.60 -20.57 5.38
C HIS A 213 8.65 -19.97 4.46
N GLY A 214 8.97 -20.64 3.36
CA GLY A 214 9.65 -19.98 2.25
C GLY A 214 8.70 -18.99 1.59
N TRP A 215 9.24 -17.92 1.01
CA TRP A 215 8.47 -17.04 0.14
C TRP A 215 9.35 -16.41 -0.94
N SER A 216 8.76 -16.14 -2.10
CA SER A 216 9.49 -15.65 -3.26
C SER A 216 8.62 -14.82 -4.20
N ILE A 217 9.27 -14.06 -5.07
CA ILE A 217 8.68 -13.48 -6.26
C ILE A 217 8.89 -14.46 -7.41
N ASN A 218 7.84 -14.87 -8.09
CA ASN A 218 7.89 -15.81 -9.22
C ASN A 218 7.73 -15.09 -10.56
N GLU A 219 8.09 -15.77 -11.65
CA GLU A 219 8.19 -15.19 -12.99
C GLU A 219 6.86 -14.65 -13.51
N PHE A 220 5.74 -15.34 -13.25
CA PHE A 220 4.44 -15.04 -13.83
C PHE A 220 3.40 -14.68 -12.77
N GLY A 221 2.57 -13.68 -13.05
CA GLY A 221 1.33 -13.39 -12.34
C GLY A 221 0.15 -14.22 -12.82
N ASP A 222 0.37 -15.48 -13.19
CA ASP A 222 -0.69 -16.40 -13.59
C ASP A 222 -1.18 -17.20 -12.36
N LEU A 223 -2.42 -16.94 -11.95
CA LEU A 223 -3.09 -17.60 -10.82
C LEU A 223 -4.15 -18.61 -11.28
N THR A 224 -4.19 -19.00 -12.55
CA THR A 224 -5.19 -19.96 -13.09
C THR A 224 -5.15 -21.32 -12.37
N SER A 225 -3.97 -21.74 -11.91
CA SER A 225 -3.75 -22.94 -11.09
C SER A 225 -3.14 -22.57 -9.72
N GLY A 226 -3.50 -21.41 -9.18
CA GLY A 226 -2.95 -20.91 -7.92
C GLY A 226 -1.45 -20.65 -8.02
N ALA A 227 -0.69 -21.10 -7.03
CA ALA A 227 0.76 -20.91 -6.99
C ALA A 227 1.51 -21.77 -8.05
N ALA A 228 0.94 -22.89 -8.47
CA ALA A 228 1.55 -23.81 -9.45
C ALA A 228 1.76 -23.19 -10.85
N SER A 229 0.90 -22.25 -11.25
CA SER A 229 0.98 -21.56 -12.56
C SER A 229 1.93 -20.35 -12.57
N THR A 230 2.57 -20.02 -11.44
CA THR A 230 3.40 -18.80 -11.31
C THR A 230 4.80 -18.92 -11.93
N GLY A 231 5.20 -20.12 -12.38
CA GLY A 231 6.52 -20.36 -12.95
C GLY A 231 7.61 -20.46 -11.88
N LYS A 232 8.87 -20.22 -12.27
CA LYS A 232 10.02 -20.34 -11.36
C LYS A 232 10.19 -19.08 -10.53
N VAL A 233 11.06 -19.15 -9.51
CA VAL A 233 11.52 -17.96 -8.79
C VAL A 233 12.17 -16.98 -9.78
N PHE A 234 11.75 -15.73 -9.70
CA PHE A 234 12.20 -14.66 -10.59
C PHE A 234 13.72 -14.49 -10.50
N ASN A 235 14.42 -14.71 -11.60
CA ASN A 235 15.86 -14.49 -11.68
C ASN A 235 16.28 -13.94 -13.05
N PRO A 236 16.29 -12.61 -13.25
CA PRO A 236 16.68 -12.02 -14.52
C PRO A 236 18.17 -12.21 -14.82
N ALA A 237 19.02 -12.21 -13.78
CA ALA A 237 20.45 -12.47 -13.88
C ALA A 237 20.73 -13.94 -13.54
N LYS A 238 20.81 -14.79 -14.56
CA LYS A 238 20.94 -16.26 -14.40
C LYS A 238 22.25 -16.73 -13.73
N ASP A 239 23.17 -15.81 -13.43
CA ASP A 239 24.53 -16.09 -12.97
C ASP A 239 24.71 -15.97 -11.45
N GLU A 240 23.72 -15.47 -10.70
CA GLU A 240 23.79 -15.39 -9.24
C GLU A 240 23.35 -16.71 -8.58
N LYS A 241 24.06 -17.11 -7.51
CA LYS A 241 23.82 -18.37 -6.77
C LYS A 241 22.42 -18.43 -6.14
N GLU A 242 21.87 -17.28 -5.76
CA GLU A 242 20.55 -17.13 -5.18
C GLU A 242 19.66 -16.34 -6.17
N PRO A 243 18.46 -16.84 -6.51
CA PRO A 243 17.53 -16.11 -7.34
C PRO A 243 17.19 -14.73 -6.76
N LEU A 244 17.16 -13.69 -7.60
CA LEU A 244 16.81 -12.34 -7.16
C LEU A 244 15.45 -12.25 -6.46
N GLY A 245 14.49 -13.05 -6.92
CA GLY A 245 13.14 -13.15 -6.36
C GLY A 245 13.05 -13.93 -5.06
N ASP A 246 14.12 -14.56 -4.57
CA ASP A 246 14.09 -15.23 -3.28
C ASP A 246 14.02 -14.19 -2.14
N LEU A 247 12.98 -14.27 -1.30
CA LEU A 247 12.77 -13.38 -0.16
C LEU A 247 13.16 -14.03 1.18
N GLY A 248 13.69 -15.26 1.14
CA GLY A 248 14.15 -16.01 2.30
C GLY A 248 13.02 -16.76 3.01
N THR A 249 13.02 -16.65 4.34
CA THR A 249 12.05 -17.29 5.24
C THR A 249 11.17 -16.24 5.91
N LEU A 250 9.87 -16.54 5.95
CA LEU A 250 8.85 -15.88 6.75
C LEU A 250 8.48 -16.79 7.93
N GLU A 251 8.43 -16.24 9.14
CA GLU A 251 8.07 -16.99 10.34
C GLU A 251 6.66 -16.59 10.80
N ALA A 252 5.77 -17.57 10.86
CA ALA A 252 4.41 -17.42 11.36
C ALA A 252 4.32 -17.90 12.80
N ASP A 253 3.67 -17.10 13.64
CA ASP A 253 3.48 -17.40 15.06
C ASP A 253 2.41 -18.48 15.30
N GLU A 254 2.16 -18.82 16.57
CA GLU A 254 1.14 -19.80 16.95
C GLU A 254 -0.30 -19.41 16.55
N LYS A 255 -0.53 -18.11 16.29
CA LYS A 255 -1.82 -17.58 15.82
C LYS A 255 -1.92 -17.58 14.29
N GLY A 256 -0.85 -17.96 13.60
CA GLY A 256 -0.76 -17.91 12.13
C GLY A 256 -0.54 -16.51 11.58
N GLU A 257 -0.04 -15.59 12.41
CA GLU A 257 0.31 -14.23 12.02
C GLU A 257 1.81 -14.18 11.65
N ALA A 258 2.14 -13.51 10.55
CA ALA A 258 3.53 -13.30 10.15
C ALA A 258 3.75 -11.86 9.70
N PHE A 259 4.82 -11.24 10.22
CA PHE A 259 5.20 -9.87 9.90
C PHE A 259 6.63 -9.84 9.37
N PHE A 260 6.83 -9.15 8.26
CA PHE A 260 8.15 -8.93 7.69
C PHE A 260 8.32 -7.45 7.34
N SER A 261 9.50 -6.92 7.64
CA SER A 261 9.91 -5.60 7.18
C SER A 261 11.41 -5.63 6.90
N GLY A 262 11.78 -5.30 5.67
CA GLY A 262 13.17 -5.37 5.24
C GLY A 262 13.41 -4.70 3.90
N VAL A 263 14.61 -4.92 3.36
CA VAL A 263 15.02 -4.41 2.05
C VAL A 263 15.55 -5.55 1.20
N LYS A 264 15.43 -5.39 -0.12
CA LYS A 264 16.06 -6.26 -1.11
C LYS A 264 16.87 -5.41 -2.07
N GLU A 265 18.16 -5.74 -2.17
CA GLU A 265 19.08 -5.13 -3.11
C GLU A 265 18.82 -5.65 -4.53
N LYS A 266 19.21 -4.84 -5.54
CA LYS A 266 19.08 -5.09 -6.98
C LYS A 266 17.64 -5.32 -7.45
N LEU A 267 16.65 -5.04 -6.61
CA LEU A 267 15.24 -5.24 -6.92
C LEU A 267 14.61 -3.91 -7.38
N ARG A 268 13.97 -3.93 -8.54
CA ARG A 268 13.23 -2.79 -9.10
C ARG A 268 11.76 -3.09 -9.16
N VAL A 269 10.94 -2.31 -8.45
CA VAL A 269 9.48 -2.45 -8.34
C VAL A 269 8.82 -2.48 -9.72
N GLY A 270 9.30 -1.66 -10.66
CA GLY A 270 8.81 -1.64 -12.05
C GLY A 270 8.92 -3.00 -12.76
N ASP A 271 9.97 -3.77 -12.48
CA ASP A 271 10.22 -5.08 -13.08
C ASP A 271 9.37 -6.21 -12.45
N LEU A 272 8.71 -5.92 -11.32
CA LEU A 272 7.89 -6.88 -10.58
C LEU A 272 6.41 -6.77 -10.94
N ILE A 273 5.98 -5.69 -11.58
CA ILE A 273 4.57 -5.49 -11.92
C ILE A 273 4.09 -6.61 -12.84
N GLY A 274 2.99 -7.27 -12.44
CA GLY A 274 2.41 -8.39 -13.18
C GLY A 274 3.07 -9.74 -12.90
N ARG A 275 4.08 -9.79 -12.02
CA ARG A 275 4.60 -11.04 -11.43
C ARG A 275 3.77 -11.46 -10.23
N SER A 276 4.14 -12.54 -9.56
CA SER A 276 3.46 -12.99 -8.34
C SER A 276 4.40 -13.11 -7.16
N ILE A 277 3.87 -12.93 -5.96
CA ILE A 277 4.50 -13.34 -4.71
C ILE A 277 3.86 -14.64 -4.28
N VAL A 278 4.69 -15.62 -3.94
CA VAL A 278 4.30 -16.97 -3.53
C VAL A 278 4.80 -17.22 -2.12
N VAL A 279 3.92 -17.79 -1.29
CA VAL A 279 4.28 -18.33 0.03
C VAL A 279 4.22 -19.85 -0.05
N TYR A 280 5.23 -20.52 0.50
CA TYR A 280 5.38 -21.98 0.48
C TYR A 280 5.05 -22.57 1.84
N GLY A 281 4.66 -23.85 1.87
CA GLY A 281 4.35 -24.54 3.12
C GLY A 281 5.57 -24.79 4.01
N THR A 282 6.76 -24.85 3.40
CA THR A 282 8.05 -25.13 4.05
C THR A 282 9.12 -24.15 3.57
N GLU A 283 10.30 -24.14 4.21
CA GLU A 283 11.43 -23.29 3.82
C GLU A 283 12.06 -23.67 2.46
N ASP A 284 11.93 -24.94 2.05
CA ASP A 284 12.69 -25.51 0.93
C ASP A 284 12.19 -25.07 -0.46
N LYS A 285 11.02 -24.39 -0.55
CA LYS A 285 10.41 -23.87 -1.79
C LYS A 285 10.34 -24.89 -2.94
N SER A 286 10.42 -26.19 -2.64
CA SER A 286 10.40 -27.28 -3.64
C SER A 286 9.00 -27.55 -4.17
N ASP A 287 8.00 -27.20 -3.37
CA ASP A 287 6.59 -27.46 -3.65
C ASP A 287 5.98 -26.28 -4.40
N GLU A 288 4.76 -26.47 -4.93
CA GLU A 288 4.10 -25.49 -5.82
C GLU A 288 3.69 -24.17 -5.13
N GLY A 289 3.83 -24.07 -3.80
CA GLY A 289 3.38 -22.94 -2.99
C GLY A 289 1.96 -23.14 -2.44
N ILE A 290 1.69 -22.61 -1.24
CA ILE A 290 0.37 -22.72 -0.58
C ILE A 290 -0.58 -21.58 -0.98
N THR A 291 -0.03 -20.41 -1.35
CA THR A 291 -0.81 -19.27 -1.81
C THR A 291 0.05 -18.34 -2.66
N ALA A 292 -0.61 -17.61 -3.57
CA ALA A 292 0.05 -16.66 -4.45
C ALA A 292 -0.83 -15.44 -4.71
N ALA A 293 -0.20 -14.29 -4.90
CA ALA A 293 -0.88 -13.04 -5.25
C ALA A 293 -0.10 -12.27 -6.33
N VAL A 294 -0.81 -11.66 -7.27
CA VAL A 294 -0.18 -10.83 -8.31
C VAL A 294 0.29 -9.51 -7.72
N VAL A 295 1.50 -9.10 -8.10
CA VAL A 295 2.07 -7.78 -7.80
C VAL A 295 1.42 -6.75 -8.72
N ALA A 296 0.53 -5.95 -8.15
CA ALA A 296 -0.15 -4.86 -8.82
C ALA A 296 0.55 -3.52 -8.55
N ARG A 297 0.35 -2.54 -9.44
CA ARG A 297 0.79 -1.17 -9.20
C ARG A 297 0.06 -0.60 -7.98
N SER A 298 0.80 0.09 -7.13
CA SER A 298 0.25 0.92 -6.06
C SER A 298 0.62 2.38 -6.33
N ALA A 299 -0.20 3.29 -5.82
CA ALA A 299 0.07 4.71 -5.94
C ALA A 299 1.33 5.12 -5.19
N GLY A 300 2.10 6.01 -5.81
CA GLY A 300 3.12 6.81 -5.17
C GLY A 300 2.53 7.93 -4.31
N VAL A 301 3.41 8.61 -3.57
CA VAL A 301 3.01 9.81 -2.81
C VAL A 301 2.58 10.90 -3.80
N GLY A 302 1.39 11.47 -3.60
CA GLY A 302 0.85 12.48 -4.50
C GLY A 302 -0.03 11.95 -5.63
N GLU A 303 -0.10 10.64 -5.83
CA GLU A 303 -0.77 10.05 -7.00
C GLU A 303 -2.24 9.66 -6.74
N ASN A 304 -2.69 9.57 -5.48
CA ASN A 304 -3.99 8.99 -5.16
C ASN A 304 -4.78 9.72 -4.05
N TYR A 305 -5.59 10.68 -4.46
CA TYR A 305 -6.55 11.40 -3.61
C TYR A 305 -8.00 10.91 -3.77
N LYS A 306 -8.20 9.70 -4.31
CA LYS A 306 -9.56 9.18 -4.55
C LYS A 306 -10.28 8.96 -3.20
N LYS A 307 -11.46 9.59 -3.06
CA LYS A 307 -12.33 9.48 -1.87
C LYS A 307 -13.55 8.57 -2.09
N LEU A 308 -13.92 8.29 -3.34
CA LEU A 308 -15.13 7.55 -3.71
C LEU A 308 -14.79 6.42 -4.69
N CYS A 309 -15.27 5.19 -4.46
CA CYS A 309 -15.26 4.15 -5.51
C CYS A 309 -16.53 4.32 -6.34
N THR A 310 -16.40 4.51 -7.66
CA THR A 310 -17.54 4.58 -8.59
C THR A 310 -18.22 3.22 -8.82
N CYS A 311 -17.55 2.17 -8.36
CA CYS A 311 -17.87 0.75 -8.50
C CYS A 311 -19.20 0.42 -7.82
N ASP A 312 -19.33 0.92 -6.59
CA ASP A 312 -20.41 0.68 -5.64
C ASP A 312 -20.92 2.00 -5.01
N GLY A 313 -20.26 3.13 -5.31
CA GLY A 313 -20.59 4.43 -4.74
C GLY A 313 -20.11 4.61 -3.30
N THR A 314 -19.32 3.66 -2.76
CA THR A 314 -18.90 3.70 -1.36
C THR A 314 -17.84 4.78 -1.16
N THR A 315 -18.07 5.66 -0.18
CA THR A 315 -17.02 6.56 0.32
C THR A 315 -15.93 5.68 0.93
N ILE A 316 -14.70 5.76 0.42
CA ILE A 316 -13.59 4.86 0.79
C ILE A 316 -13.28 4.89 2.31
N TRP A 317 -13.73 5.93 3.01
CA TRP A 317 -13.62 6.13 4.45
C TRP A 317 -14.70 5.46 5.29
N GLU A 318 -15.86 5.27 4.67
CA GLU A 318 -17.02 4.61 5.25
C GLU A 318 -16.99 3.12 4.94
N ALA A 319 -16.26 2.72 3.88
CA ALA A 319 -16.01 1.34 3.51
C ALA A 319 -15.46 0.54 4.69
N THR A 320 -16.18 -0.50 5.04
CA THR A 320 -15.85 -1.57 5.97
C THR A 320 -15.64 -2.86 5.19
N ASN A 321 -15.10 -3.89 5.85
CA ASN A 321 -14.97 -5.23 5.24
C ASN A 321 -16.31 -5.79 4.74
N ALA A 322 -17.45 -5.30 5.27
CA ALA A 322 -18.77 -5.71 4.83
C ALA A 322 -19.20 -5.10 3.48
N ASP A 323 -18.59 -3.99 3.07
CA ASP A 323 -18.92 -3.29 1.82
C ASP A 323 -18.25 -3.94 0.61
N PHE A 324 -17.17 -4.70 0.83
CA PHE A 324 -16.48 -5.48 -0.21
C PHE A 324 -17.13 -6.85 -0.39
N VAL A 325 -18.34 -6.88 -0.93
CA VAL A 325 -19.00 -8.14 -1.29
C VAL A 325 -18.41 -8.64 -2.60
N SER A 326 -17.94 -9.89 -2.65
CA SER A 326 -17.55 -10.53 -3.90
C SER A 326 -18.70 -10.43 -4.89
N SER A 327 -18.51 -9.68 -5.98
CA SER A 327 -19.49 -9.69 -7.07
C SER A 327 -19.58 -11.14 -7.54
N LYS A 328 -20.75 -11.76 -7.37
CA LYS A 328 -21.03 -13.02 -8.05
C LYS A 328 -21.03 -12.71 -9.54
N VAL A 329 -19.93 -13.03 -10.20
CA VAL A 329 -19.86 -13.14 -11.66
C VAL A 329 -20.37 -14.53 -12.02
#